data_AF-A4BN24-F1
#
_entry.id   AF-A4BN24-F1
#
_cell.length_a   1.000
_cell.length_b   1.000
_cell.length_c   1.000
_cell.angle_alpha   90.00
_cell.angle_beta   90.00
_cell.angle_gamma   90.00
#
_symmetry.space_group_name_H-M   'P 1'
#
loop_
_entity.id
_entity.type
_entity.pdbx_description
1 polymer ?
#
loop_
_entity_poly.entity_id
_entity_poly.type
_entity_poly.pdbx_seq_one_letter_code
_entity_poly.pdbx_strand_id
1 'polypeptide(L)'
;MKNTDSAEHKGYDAGKEVSGIKRPIAVDTQGLPHAIGITTADVTDRKGALAAMDRCASNLQSVQSVLVDGGYTGRPFAQAVQKKLQATVQVVKRNEAHTFVVLPQRWVVERSFGCLEKCRRLWKNCERTLNTSLQFVHLTFLVLLIRRL
;
A
#
# COMPACT_ATOMS: atom_id res chain seq x y z
N MET A 1 -0.49 -7.32 8.32
CA MET A 1 0.52 -7.25 9.39
C MET A 1 -0.08 -7.80 10.68
N LYS A 2 0.58 -8.73 11.37
CA LYS A 2 0.08 -9.31 12.64
C LYS A 2 0.15 -8.27 13.78
N ASN A 3 -0.72 -8.43 14.77
CA ASN A 3 -0.80 -7.55 15.93
C ASN A 3 0.11 -7.99 17.08
N THR A 4 0.50 -7.04 17.92
CA THR A 4 0.88 -7.29 19.32
C THR A 4 -0.32 -7.12 20.24
N ASP A 5 -0.17 -7.49 21.50
CA ASP A 5 -1.23 -7.39 22.52
C ASP A 5 -1.78 -5.96 22.68
N SER A 6 -0.91 -4.96 22.57
CA SER A 6 -1.23 -3.54 22.66
C SER A 6 -2.14 -2.99 21.54
N ALA A 7 -2.42 -3.74 20.48
CA ALA A 7 -3.21 -3.24 19.36
C ALA A 7 -4.72 -3.26 19.66
N GLU A 8 -5.33 -2.08 19.73
CA GLU A 8 -6.79 -1.91 19.90
C GLU A 8 -7.51 -1.98 18.56
N HIS A 9 -7.07 -1.21 17.56
CA HIS A 9 -7.70 -1.19 16.24
C HIS A 9 -7.12 -2.29 15.35
N LYS A 10 -7.91 -3.34 15.12
CA LYS A 10 -7.54 -4.51 14.30
C LYS A 10 -8.75 -5.12 13.61
N GLY A 11 -8.50 -5.74 12.47
CA GLY A 11 -9.47 -6.57 11.75
C GLY A 11 -9.03 -8.02 11.71
N TYR A 12 -9.90 -8.89 11.19
CA TYR A 12 -9.58 -10.28 10.91
C TYR A 12 -9.66 -10.53 9.41
N ASP A 13 -8.57 -11.02 8.82
CA ASP A 13 -8.55 -11.48 7.44
C ASP A 13 -8.84 -12.98 7.41
N ALA A 14 -10.06 -13.35 7.03
CA ALA A 14 -10.48 -14.75 6.97
C ALA A 14 -9.71 -15.55 5.90
N GLY A 15 -9.20 -14.92 4.84
CA GLY A 15 -8.44 -15.61 3.82
C GLY A 15 -7.03 -15.98 4.26
N LYS A 16 -6.47 -15.26 5.24
CA LYS A 16 -5.15 -15.54 5.83
C LYS A 16 -5.24 -16.06 7.27
N GLU A 17 -6.45 -16.14 7.81
CA GLU A 17 -6.76 -16.50 9.20
C GLU A 17 -5.93 -15.70 10.22
N VAL A 18 -5.76 -14.41 9.97
CA VAL A 18 -4.86 -13.54 10.73
C VAL A 18 -5.58 -12.27 11.18
N SER A 19 -5.47 -11.96 12.48
CA SER A 19 -5.83 -10.65 13.02
C SER A 19 -4.70 -9.64 12.76
N GLY A 20 -5.07 -8.45 12.27
CA GLY A 20 -4.07 -7.49 11.85
C GLY A 20 -4.58 -6.14 11.37
N ILE A 21 -3.65 -5.41 10.76
CA ILE A 21 -3.90 -4.26 9.89
C ILE A 21 -3.29 -4.49 8.51
N LYS A 22 -3.74 -3.70 7.54
CA LYS A 22 -3.17 -3.58 6.20
C LYS A 22 -2.64 -2.17 5.99
N ARG A 23 -1.60 -2.05 5.16
CA ARG A 23 -0.91 -0.79 4.86
C ARG A 23 -0.97 -0.56 3.34
N PRO A 24 -2.09 -0.09 2.78
CA PRO A 24 -2.13 0.31 1.38
C PRO A 24 -1.16 1.48 1.14
N ILE A 25 -0.22 1.30 0.22
CA ILE A 25 0.77 2.33 -0.15
C ILE A 25 0.83 2.40 -1.68
N ALA A 26 0.79 3.62 -2.22
CA ALA A 26 1.13 3.91 -3.61
C ALA A 26 2.47 4.66 -3.64
N VAL A 27 3.38 4.23 -4.50
CA VAL A 27 4.73 4.78 -4.63
C VAL A 27 5.02 5.21 -6.07
N ASP A 28 5.96 6.12 -6.24
CA ASP A 28 6.52 6.46 -7.56
C ASP A 28 7.56 5.43 -8.03
N THR A 29 8.17 5.71 -9.18
CA THR A 29 9.21 4.87 -9.80
C THR A 29 10.49 4.75 -8.97
N GLN A 30 10.73 5.66 -8.02
CA GLN A 30 11.87 5.65 -7.08
C GLN A 30 11.53 4.97 -5.75
N GLY A 31 10.29 4.51 -5.58
CA GLY A 31 9.79 3.87 -4.36
C GLY A 31 9.45 4.85 -3.25
N LEU A 32 9.25 6.13 -3.56
CA LEU A 32 8.81 7.13 -2.59
C LEU A 32 7.27 7.15 -2.52
N PRO A 33 6.68 7.25 -1.32
CA PRO A 33 5.25 7.16 -1.15
C PRO A 33 4.54 8.45 -1.58
N HIS A 34 3.47 8.31 -2.36
CA HIS A 34 2.56 9.40 -2.72
C HIS A 34 1.17 9.24 -2.08
N ALA A 35 0.78 8.00 -1.75
CA ALA A 35 -0.41 7.72 -0.97
C ALA A 35 -0.11 6.65 0.10
N ILE A 36 -0.47 6.92 1.35
CA ILE A 36 -0.33 5.97 2.45
C ILE A 36 -1.65 5.92 3.21
N GLY A 37 -2.19 4.72 3.37
CA GLY A 37 -3.31 4.44 4.26
C GLY A 37 -2.96 3.33 5.24
N ILE A 38 -3.68 3.28 6.35
CA ILE A 38 -3.68 2.16 7.28
C ILE A 38 -5.12 1.76 7.51
N THR A 39 -5.44 0.50 7.27
CA THR A 39 -6.78 -0.06 7.43
C THR A 39 -6.72 -1.30 8.31
N THR A 40 -7.85 -1.70 8.88
CA THR A 40 -7.98 -3.00 9.54
C THR A 40 -7.85 -4.14 8.51
N ALA A 41 -7.52 -5.36 8.96
CA ALA A 41 -7.23 -6.47 8.05
C ALA A 41 -8.45 -7.03 7.30
N ASP A 42 -9.67 -6.79 7.79
CA ASP A 42 -10.93 -7.15 7.14
C ASP A 42 -11.22 -6.31 5.88
N VAL A 43 -10.59 -5.14 5.77
CA VAL A 43 -10.72 -4.29 4.58
C VAL A 43 -10.00 -4.95 3.40
N THR A 44 -10.68 -5.03 2.26
CA THR A 44 -10.09 -5.58 1.04
C THR A 44 -9.04 -4.63 0.47
N ASP A 45 -8.02 -5.19 -0.19
CA ASP A 45 -6.88 -4.41 -0.70
C ASP A 45 -7.34 -3.30 -1.67
N ARG A 46 -8.36 -3.58 -2.50
CA ARG A 46 -8.99 -2.57 -3.40
C ARG A 46 -9.63 -1.42 -2.62
N LYS A 47 -10.40 -1.71 -1.58
CA LYS A 47 -11.02 -0.66 -0.74
C LYS A 47 -9.95 0.13 0.01
N GLY A 48 -8.93 -0.55 0.55
CA GLY A 48 -7.81 0.09 1.23
C GLY A 48 -7.02 1.03 0.31
N ALA A 49 -6.73 0.60 -0.93
CA ALA A 49 -6.06 1.43 -1.91
C ALA A 49 -6.87 2.68 -2.28
N LEU A 50 -8.18 2.54 -2.50
CA LEU A 50 -9.05 3.70 -2.77
C LEU A 50 -9.11 4.66 -1.58
N ALA A 51 -9.15 4.15 -0.35
CA ALA A 51 -9.12 4.98 0.85
C ALA A 51 -7.79 5.75 0.99
N ALA A 52 -6.66 5.11 0.64
CA ALA A 52 -5.36 5.77 0.61
C ALA A 52 -5.30 6.88 -0.47
N MET A 53 -5.84 6.61 -1.67
CA MET A 53 -5.93 7.61 -2.74
C MET A 53 -6.82 8.78 -2.35
N ASP A 54 -7.98 8.54 -1.72
CA ASP A 54 -8.88 9.60 -1.27
C ASP A 54 -8.22 10.52 -0.25
N ARG A 55 -7.51 9.93 0.72
CA ARG A 55 -6.78 10.69 1.73
C ARG A 55 -5.71 11.60 1.12
N CYS A 56 -5.12 11.18 0.01
CA CYS A 56 -3.99 11.87 -0.62
C CYS A 56 -4.36 12.53 -1.96
N ALA A 57 -5.65 12.69 -2.26
CA ALA A 57 -6.13 13.10 -3.58
C ALA A 57 -5.53 14.45 -4.07
N SER A 58 -5.32 15.40 -3.16
CA SER A 58 -4.68 16.68 -3.47
C SER A 58 -3.27 16.52 -4.05
N ASN A 59 -2.53 15.50 -3.61
CA ASN A 59 -1.15 15.26 -4.03
C ASN A 59 -1.07 14.38 -5.28
N LEU A 60 -2.19 13.79 -5.70
CA LEU A 60 -2.27 12.83 -6.81
C LEU A 60 -2.88 13.43 -8.08
N GLN A 61 -3.10 14.74 -8.13
CA GLN A 61 -3.78 15.41 -9.26
C GLN A 61 -3.04 15.29 -10.60
N SER A 62 -1.71 15.13 -10.57
CA SER A 62 -0.87 14.98 -11.76
C SER A 62 -0.68 13.51 -12.17
N VAL A 63 -1.22 12.55 -11.42
CA VAL A 63 -1.06 11.12 -11.71
C VAL A 63 -1.91 10.74 -12.92
N GLN A 64 -1.25 10.26 -13.98
CA GLN A 64 -1.93 9.85 -15.22
C GLN A 64 -2.22 8.33 -15.27
N SER A 65 -1.39 7.54 -14.58
CA SER A 65 -1.47 6.08 -14.62
C SER A 65 -1.10 5.47 -13.28
N VAL A 66 -1.86 4.46 -12.87
CA VAL A 66 -1.65 3.68 -11.65
C VAL A 66 -1.38 2.23 -12.03
N LEU A 67 -0.15 1.77 -11.77
CA LEU A 67 0.23 0.37 -11.96
C LEU A 67 -0.20 -0.45 -10.74
N VAL A 68 -0.86 -1.57 -10.99
CA VAL A 68 -1.36 -2.47 -9.93
C VAL A 68 -1.07 -3.92 -10.23
N ASP A 69 -1.06 -4.77 -9.20
CA ASP A 69 -0.97 -6.22 -9.38
C ASP A 69 -2.28 -6.83 -9.90
N GLY A 70 -2.24 -8.13 -10.24
CA GLY A 70 -3.39 -8.87 -10.75
C GLY A 70 -4.58 -8.97 -9.78
N GLY A 71 -4.39 -8.76 -8.48
CA GLY A 71 -5.47 -8.74 -7.47
C GLY A 71 -6.39 -7.52 -7.60
N TYR A 72 -5.92 -6.44 -8.21
CA TYR A 72 -6.70 -5.23 -8.50
C TYR A 72 -7.43 -5.28 -9.85
N THR A 73 -7.45 -6.43 -10.52
CA THR A 73 -8.22 -6.62 -11.76
C THR A 73 -9.71 -6.35 -11.52
N GLY A 74 -10.34 -5.63 -12.45
CA GLY A 74 -11.80 -5.45 -12.51
C GLY A 74 -12.23 -4.04 -12.88
N ARG A 75 -13.31 -3.95 -13.68
CA ARG A 75 -13.93 -2.67 -14.08
C ARG A 75 -14.26 -1.73 -12.91
N PRO A 76 -14.79 -2.21 -11.76
CA PRO A 76 -15.16 -1.30 -10.67
C PRO A 76 -13.97 -0.54 -10.07
N PHE A 77 -12.81 -1.20 -9.94
CA PHE A 77 -11.63 -0.55 -9.39
C PHE A 77 -11.07 0.50 -10.36
N ALA A 78 -10.95 0.14 -11.65
CA ALA A 78 -10.49 1.06 -12.68
C ALA A 78 -11.40 2.30 -12.78
N GLN A 79 -12.72 2.12 -12.75
CA GLN A 79 -13.69 3.23 -12.75
C GLN A 79 -13.57 4.11 -11.50
N ALA A 80 -13.34 3.51 -10.34
CA ALA A 80 -13.16 4.28 -9.11
C ALA A 80 -11.89 5.14 -9.15
N VAL A 81 -10.77 4.59 -9.66
CA VAL A 81 -9.53 5.35 -9.86
C VAL A 81 -9.72 6.46 -10.88
N GLN A 82 -10.36 6.17 -12.02
CA GLN A 82 -10.66 7.17 -13.04
C GLN A 82 -11.54 8.30 -12.48
N LYS A 83 -12.57 7.98 -11.69
CA LYS A 83 -13.44 8.99 -11.08
C LYS A 83 -12.70 9.87 -10.06
N LYS A 84 -11.74 9.32 -9.32
CA LYS A 84 -11.03 10.01 -8.23
C LYS A 84 -9.83 10.81 -8.69
N LEU A 85 -9.03 10.23 -9.58
CA LEU A 85 -7.72 10.76 -9.99
C LEU A 85 -7.68 11.15 -11.48
N GLN A 86 -8.72 10.83 -12.26
CA GLN A 86 -8.69 10.94 -13.73
C GLN A 86 -7.55 10.12 -14.37
N ALA A 87 -7.04 9.14 -13.63
CA ALA A 87 -5.94 8.27 -14.03
C ALA A 87 -6.44 6.94 -14.62
N THR A 88 -5.60 6.34 -15.45
CA THR A 88 -5.82 4.98 -15.98
C THR A 88 -5.22 3.93 -15.04
N VAL A 89 -5.80 2.73 -14.99
CA VAL A 89 -5.26 1.61 -14.21
C VAL A 89 -4.61 0.60 -15.16
N GLN A 90 -3.34 0.32 -14.93
CA GLN A 90 -2.57 -0.68 -15.67
C GLN A 90 -2.35 -1.90 -14.78
N VAL A 91 -2.98 -3.02 -15.15
CA VAL A 91 -2.85 -4.27 -14.40
C VAL A 91 -1.65 -5.05 -14.89
N VAL A 92 -0.65 -5.20 -14.03
CA VAL A 92 0.53 -6.03 -14.29
C VAL A 92 0.20 -7.48 -13.92
N LYS A 93 -0.10 -8.30 -14.93
CA LYS A 93 -0.36 -9.73 -14.79
C LYS A 93 0.75 -10.56 -15.44
N ARG A 94 1.12 -11.69 -14.82
CA ARG A 94 1.92 -12.73 -15.49
C ARG A 94 0.99 -13.59 -16.33
N ASN A 95 1.25 -13.69 -17.63
CA ASN A 95 0.50 -14.55 -18.54
C ASN A 95 1.10 -15.97 -18.61
N GLU A 96 2.41 -16.12 -18.42
CA GLU A 96 3.11 -17.41 -18.46
C GLU A 96 3.67 -17.73 -17.08
N ALA A 97 3.11 -18.74 -16.40
CA ALA A 97 3.54 -19.14 -15.06
C ALA A 97 4.84 -19.97 -15.07
N HIS A 98 5.20 -20.58 -16.20
CA HIS A 98 6.31 -21.54 -16.33
C HIS A 98 7.65 -20.88 -16.69
N THR A 99 7.65 -19.61 -17.08
CA THR A 99 8.85 -18.88 -17.51
C THR A 99 9.11 -17.71 -16.57
N PHE A 100 10.34 -17.58 -16.07
CA PHE A 100 10.72 -16.41 -15.31
C PHE A 100 10.83 -15.21 -16.24
N VAL A 101 9.88 -14.28 -16.13
CA VAL A 101 9.90 -12.99 -16.84
C VAL A 101 10.05 -11.86 -15.83
N VAL A 102 11.03 -10.99 -16.08
CA VAL A 102 11.21 -9.75 -15.33
C VAL A 102 10.08 -8.80 -15.71
N LEU A 103 9.24 -8.47 -14.74
CA LEU A 103 8.20 -7.45 -14.90
C LEU A 103 8.76 -6.11 -14.41
N PRO A 104 8.95 -5.13 -15.30
CA PRO A 104 9.47 -3.83 -14.90
C PRO A 104 8.54 -3.16 -13.87
N GLN A 105 9.14 -2.44 -12.91
CA GLN A 105 8.47 -1.64 -11.86
C GLN A 105 7.65 -2.41 -10.80
N ARG A 106 7.32 -3.69 -10.99
CA ARG A 106 6.55 -4.50 -10.02
C ARG A 106 7.17 -4.53 -8.61
N TRP A 107 8.49 -4.59 -8.54
CA TRP A 107 9.23 -4.72 -7.28
C TRP A 107 9.42 -3.42 -6.51
N VAL A 108 9.01 -2.28 -7.08
CA VAL A 108 9.28 -0.97 -6.49
C VAL A 108 8.50 -0.81 -5.17
N VAL A 109 7.22 -1.17 -5.15
CA VAL A 109 6.41 -1.13 -3.94
C VAL A 109 6.90 -2.13 -2.88
N GLU A 110 7.32 -3.32 -3.30
CA GLU A 110 7.86 -4.34 -2.41
C GLU A 110 9.18 -3.89 -1.76
N ARG A 111 10.04 -3.21 -2.52
CA ARG A 111 11.26 -2.57 -1.98
C ARG A 111 10.92 -1.55 -0.90
N SER A 112 9.90 -0.71 -1.12
CA SER A 112 9.44 0.26 -0.13
C SER A 112 8.90 -0.41 1.13
N PHE A 113 8.18 -1.53 1.01
CA PHE A 113 7.82 -2.35 2.16
C PHE A 113 9.04 -2.92 2.89
N GLY A 114 10.06 -3.40 2.16
CA GLY A 114 11.31 -3.84 2.76
C GLY A 114 12.04 -2.75 3.57
N CYS A 115 11.90 -1.48 3.18
CA CYS A 115 12.39 -0.36 4.00
C CYS A 115 11.58 -0.17 5.28
N LEU A 116 10.25 -0.35 5.24
CA LEU A 116 9.39 -0.28 6.43
C LEU A 116 9.67 -1.42 7.42
N GLU A 117 9.97 -2.61 6.93
CA GLU A 117 10.29 -3.78 7.77
C GLU A 117 11.59 -3.60 8.55
N LYS A 118 12.54 -2.81 8.04
CA LYS A 118 13.76 -2.43 8.77
C LYS A 118 13.47 -1.52 9.97
N CYS A 119 12.31 -0.86 10.02
CA CYS A 119 11.89 -0.08 11.17
C CYS A 119 11.23 -1.00 12.20
N ARG A 120 11.93 -1.26 13.32
CA ARG A 120 11.46 -2.16 14.40
C ARG A 120 10.05 -1.84 14.89
N ARG A 121 9.63 -0.57 14.90
CA ARG A 121 8.27 -0.19 15.31
C ARG A 121 7.19 -0.65 14.32
N LEU A 122 7.52 -0.77 13.05
CA LEU A 122 6.60 -1.17 11.99
C LEU A 122 6.64 -2.67 11.68
N TRP A 123 7.53 -3.45 12.28
CA TRP A 123 7.65 -4.90 12.03
C TRP A 123 6.38 -5.70 12.35
N LYS A 124 5.58 -5.19 13.29
CA LYS A 124 4.24 -5.65 13.66
C LYS A 124 3.32 -4.45 13.81
N ASN A 125 2.03 -4.68 13.99
CA ASN A 125 1.14 -3.65 14.48
C ASN A 125 1.28 -3.56 16.00
N CYS A 126 2.19 -2.68 16.42
CA CYS A 126 2.45 -2.40 17.83
C CYS A 126 1.56 -1.30 18.39
N GLU A 127 0.98 -0.49 17.51
CA GLU A 127 0.30 0.75 17.85
C GLU A 127 -1.16 0.52 18.21
N ARG A 128 -1.65 1.27 19.21
CA ARG A 128 -3.05 1.23 19.64
C ARG A 128 -4.00 1.74 18.56
N THR A 129 -3.62 2.85 17.91
CA THR A 129 -4.44 3.54 16.91
C THR A 129 -3.83 3.44 15.51
N LEU A 130 -4.69 3.39 14.50
CA LEU A 130 -4.26 3.36 13.10
C LEU A 130 -3.50 4.63 12.70
N ASN A 131 -3.88 5.79 13.27
CA ASN A 131 -3.22 7.06 12.97
C ASN A 131 -1.78 7.09 13.49
N THR A 132 -1.53 6.55 14.69
CA THR A 132 -0.16 6.42 15.21
C THR A 132 0.70 5.54 14.30
N SER A 133 0.16 4.40 13.85
CA SER A 133 0.85 3.53 12.89
C SER A 133 1.17 4.27 11.59
N LEU A 134 0.23 5.06 11.08
CA LEU A 134 0.42 5.87 9.88
C LEU A 134 1.55 6.90 10.05
N GLN A 135 1.61 7.60 11.19
CA GLN A 135 2.67 8.58 11.44
C GLN A 135 4.06 7.92 11.48
N PHE A 136 4.19 6.71 12.02
CA PHE A 136 5.44 5.96 11.95
C PHE A 136 5.84 5.59 10.53
N VAL A 137 4.88 5.29 9.66
CA VAL A 137 5.16 5.07 8.23
C VAL A 137 5.69 6.35 7.59
N HIS A 138 5.05 7.51 7.81
CA HIS A 138 5.55 8.80 7.33
C HIS A 138 6.97 9.12 7.84
N LEU A 139 7.20 8.97 9.15
CA LEU A 139 8.52 9.20 9.75
C LEU A 139 9.59 8.29 9.14
N THR A 140 9.26 7.02 8.89
CA THR A 140 10.21 6.08 8.29
C THR A 140 10.61 6.51 6.89
N PHE A 141 9.65 6.95 6.07
CA PHE A 141 9.95 7.46 4.73
C PHE A 141 10.68 8.81 4.75
N LEU A 142 10.38 9.69 5.71
CA LEU A 142 11.10 10.94 5.91
C LEU A 142 12.58 10.70 6.25
N VAL A 143 12.87 9.78 7.18
CA VAL A 143 14.25 9.39 7.51
C VAL A 143 14.96 8.78 6.30
N LEU A 144 14.25 7.96 5.51
CA LEU A 144 14.80 7.38 4.29
C LEU A 144 15.10 8.44 3.23
N LEU A 145 14.24 9.45 3.07
CA LEU A 145 14.46 10.58 2.18
C LEU A 145 15.68 11.40 2.60
N ILE A 146 15.78 11.75 3.89
CA ILE A 146 16.92 12.51 4.43
C ILE A 146 18.25 11.77 4.19
N ARG A 147 18.26 10.44 4.30
CA ARG A 147 19.48 9.63 4.05
C ARG A 147 19.87 9.53 2.57
N ARG A 148 18.98 9.91 1.65
CA ARG A 148 19.23 9.89 0.20
C ARG A 148 19.64 11.25 -0.36
N LEU A 149 19.44 12.32 0.41
CA LEU A 149 19.96 13.66 0.13
C LEU A 149 21.45 13.71 0.48
#